data_AF-A0AAU1KG69-F1
#
_entry.id   AF-A0AAU1KG69-F1
#
_cell.length_a   1.000
_cell.length_b   1.000
_cell.length_c   1.000
_cell.angle_alpha   90.00
_cell.angle_beta   90.00
_cell.angle_gamma   90.00
#
_symmetry.space_group_name_H-M   'P 1'
#
loop_
_entity.id
_entity.type
_entity.pdbx_description
1 polymer ?
#
loop_
_entity_poly.entity_id
_entity_poly.type
_entity_poly.pdbx_seq_one_letter_code
_entity_poly.pdbx_strand_id
1 'polypeptide(L)'
;MTGRAYGFLVAAPPDPATLGPVLDAVFGAGEGAVEVGIDGDADGWRWDTPVQCAILWFEPLNLSCQLNVYAGPDVPDPPPAETVARALARGLDTAVLIDHAALPWLYHAFTPGGGSTIASVEHLDGEDLDGEDRPALRVTTTQAGVAAFPDAAVSGLPEAVRAVPFAPRGTDPRLWAWTDLIGRMEAGWAPLRWYGPDMYAEDLDARDALLGSDLEGDPRLEALDARFRAATVDDGGHELGADPATAPWYRLRRPAVLPWRVLLPADPEAAGWLWKWVEEGAEGKPGGTDMTGLDLSGADLTGADFSSSLFIDTGLAGARLAGTCFHRTWLQRADLSGADATGACFARAGLDEADLRGTVLDGADLVRAELYGADARGASLRGARILGADLHHTDLRGADLSGAVLRENGFKVTLDDTTRVAGLTGTVFGPAEHVAADGTRTPLAGTALEDWIRAGGGDVRVIAPRGRRP
;
A
#
# COMPACT_ATOMS: atom_id res chain seq x y z
N MET A 1 -31.27 17.09 -23.55
CA MET A 1 -31.01 18.54 -23.76
C MET A 1 -29.54 18.65 -24.10
N THR A 2 -29.21 18.95 -25.35
CA THR A 2 -27.90 18.70 -25.99
C THR A 2 -27.04 19.97 -26.09
N GLY A 3 -27.10 20.84 -25.08
CA GLY A 3 -26.18 21.99 -25.00
C GLY A 3 -24.80 21.57 -24.49
N ARG A 4 -23.79 22.42 -24.74
CA ARG A 4 -22.40 22.19 -24.33
C ARG A 4 -21.90 23.33 -23.45
N ALA A 5 -21.41 22.98 -22.27
CA ALA A 5 -20.78 23.91 -21.34
C ALA A 5 -19.26 23.94 -21.55
N TYR A 6 -18.66 25.10 -21.33
CA TYR A 6 -17.24 25.35 -21.38
C TYR A 6 -16.83 26.20 -20.17
N GLY A 7 -15.68 25.88 -19.58
CA GLY A 7 -15.02 26.71 -18.59
C GLY A 7 -13.68 27.20 -19.13
N PHE A 8 -13.42 28.50 -19.02
CA PHE A 8 -12.15 29.11 -19.42
C PHE A 8 -11.61 29.99 -18.31
N LEU A 9 -10.34 29.88 -17.96
CA LEU A 9 -9.65 30.86 -17.12
C LEU A 9 -8.93 31.87 -18.00
N VAL A 10 -9.01 33.16 -17.66
CA VAL A 10 -8.48 34.24 -18.49
C VAL A 10 -7.51 35.09 -17.69
N ALA A 11 -6.37 35.41 -18.31
CA ALA A 11 -5.26 36.10 -17.67
C ALA A 11 -5.55 37.57 -17.34
N ALA A 12 -6.46 38.19 -18.08
CA ALA A 12 -6.87 39.58 -17.88
C ALA A 12 -8.39 39.72 -18.05
N PRO A 13 -9.01 40.72 -17.41
CA PRO A 13 -10.42 41.03 -17.60
C PRO A 13 -10.73 41.24 -19.09
N PRO A 14 -11.60 40.44 -19.72
CA PRO A 14 -12.01 40.72 -21.07
C PRO A 14 -12.92 41.94 -21.08
N ASP A 15 -12.77 42.80 -22.08
CA ASP A 15 -13.77 43.80 -22.39
C ASP A 15 -15.06 43.09 -22.88
N PRO A 16 -16.20 43.21 -22.18
CA PRO A 16 -17.46 42.58 -22.58
C PRO A 16 -17.90 42.96 -24.01
N ALA A 17 -17.56 44.18 -24.46
CA ALA A 17 -17.88 44.65 -25.81
C ALA A 17 -17.10 43.90 -26.89
N THR A 18 -15.96 43.31 -26.53
CA THR A 18 -15.12 42.50 -27.42
C THR A 18 -15.41 41.00 -27.29
N LEU A 19 -15.84 40.54 -26.11
CA LEU A 19 -16.13 39.13 -25.83
C LEU A 19 -17.31 38.58 -26.64
N GLY A 20 -18.42 39.32 -26.71
CA GLY A 20 -19.62 38.91 -27.44
C GLY A 20 -19.35 38.61 -28.93
N PRO A 21 -18.76 39.54 -29.70
CA PRO A 21 -18.41 39.31 -31.11
C PRO A 21 -17.45 38.14 -31.35
N VAL A 22 -16.51 37.89 -30.43
CA VAL A 22 -15.55 36.77 -30.55
C VAL A 22 -16.25 35.42 -30.36
N LEU A 23 -17.15 35.34 -29.38
CA LEU A 23 -17.98 34.15 -29.17
C LEU A 23 -18.95 33.95 -30.34
N ASP A 24 -19.53 35.01 -30.86
CA ASP A 24 -20.45 34.92 -32.01
C ASP A 24 -19.74 34.33 -33.23
N ALA A 25 -18.55 34.86 -33.52
CA ALA A 25 -17.74 34.39 -34.63
C ALA A 25 -17.31 32.92 -34.50
N VAL A 26 -16.99 32.44 -33.30
CA VAL A 26 -16.51 31.05 -33.12
C VAL A 26 -17.65 30.03 -33.05
N PHE A 27 -18.80 30.41 -32.49
CA PHE A 27 -19.97 29.54 -32.43
C PHE A 27 -20.88 29.64 -33.65
N GLY A 28 -20.69 30.66 -34.50
CA GLY A 28 -21.51 30.90 -35.68
C GLY A 28 -22.97 31.19 -35.32
N ALA A 29 -23.21 31.83 -34.18
CA ALA A 29 -24.54 31.99 -33.60
C ALA A 29 -25.38 33.08 -34.31
N GLY A 30 -24.73 34.04 -34.96
CA GLY A 30 -25.34 35.17 -35.66
C GLY A 30 -25.34 36.46 -34.83
N GLU A 31 -25.37 37.61 -35.50
CA GLU A 31 -25.29 38.93 -34.84
C GLU A 31 -26.39 39.10 -33.76
N GLY A 32 -25.96 39.26 -32.49
CA GLY A 32 -26.86 39.40 -31.34
C GLY A 32 -27.31 38.08 -30.68
N ALA A 33 -26.75 36.94 -31.10
CA ALA A 33 -27.07 35.61 -30.55
C ALA A 33 -26.12 35.16 -29.41
N VAL A 34 -25.32 36.10 -28.89
CA VAL A 34 -24.46 35.89 -27.72
C VAL A 34 -24.83 36.89 -26.64
N GLU A 35 -25.08 36.38 -25.44
CA GLU A 35 -25.29 37.18 -24.24
C GLU A 35 -24.11 37.00 -23.29
N VAL A 36 -23.54 38.12 -22.83
CA VAL A 36 -22.41 38.16 -21.90
C VAL A 36 -22.87 38.89 -20.64
N GLY A 37 -22.74 38.24 -19.49
CA GLY A 37 -23.11 38.79 -18.18
C GLY A 37 -22.02 38.56 -17.14
N ILE A 38 -22.05 39.32 -16.04
CA ILE A 38 -21.19 39.10 -14.87
C ILE A 38 -21.96 38.23 -13.87
N ASP A 39 -21.30 37.25 -13.27
CA ASP A 39 -21.93 36.35 -12.29
C ASP A 39 -22.39 37.13 -11.05
N GLY A 40 -23.60 36.81 -10.56
CA GLY A 40 -24.31 37.57 -9.52
C GLY A 40 -25.48 38.44 -10.01
N ASP A 41 -25.52 38.82 -11.29
CA ASP A 41 -26.65 39.54 -11.92
C ASP A 41 -27.51 38.57 -12.76
N ALA A 42 -28.24 37.66 -12.10
CA ALA A 42 -29.15 36.72 -12.78
C ALA A 42 -30.41 37.41 -13.35
N ASP A 43 -30.75 38.60 -12.83
CA ASP A 43 -31.93 39.38 -13.20
C ASP A 43 -31.70 40.14 -14.52
N GLY A 44 -31.66 39.41 -15.64
CA GLY A 44 -31.49 40.01 -16.96
C GLY A 44 -31.21 39.04 -18.11
N TRP A 45 -30.83 37.80 -17.78
CA TRP A 45 -30.44 36.78 -18.76
C TRP A 45 -31.61 36.35 -19.64
N ARG A 46 -31.39 36.39 -20.95
CA ARG A 46 -32.25 35.80 -21.98
C ARG A 46 -31.88 34.34 -22.15
N TRP A 47 -32.61 33.48 -21.43
CA TRP A 47 -32.44 32.02 -21.44
C TRP A 47 -32.69 31.34 -22.79
N ASP A 48 -33.25 32.06 -23.76
CA ASP A 48 -33.43 31.66 -25.15
C ASP A 48 -32.25 32.05 -26.06
N THR A 49 -31.22 32.72 -25.53
CA THR A 49 -30.04 33.10 -26.30
C THR A 49 -29.20 31.86 -26.66
N PRO A 50 -28.81 31.68 -27.94
CA PRO A 50 -28.06 30.50 -28.37
C PRO A 50 -26.72 30.30 -27.65
N VAL A 51 -26.00 31.36 -27.31
CA VAL A 51 -24.76 31.30 -26.54
C VAL A 51 -24.82 32.27 -25.37
N GLN A 52 -24.49 31.77 -24.19
CA GLN A 52 -24.48 32.49 -22.94
C GLN A 52 -23.07 32.45 -22.34
N CYS A 53 -22.56 33.56 -21.82
CA CYS A 53 -21.22 33.63 -21.21
C CYS A 53 -21.26 34.41 -19.89
N ALA A 54 -21.03 33.72 -18.78
CA ALA A 54 -20.93 34.33 -17.46
C ALA A 54 -19.47 34.59 -17.09
N ILE A 55 -19.18 35.82 -16.64
CA ILE A 55 -17.85 36.25 -16.19
C ILE A 55 -17.83 36.22 -14.66
N LEU A 56 -16.98 35.37 -14.09
CA LEU A 56 -16.69 35.31 -12.66
C LEU A 56 -15.36 36.02 -12.41
N TRP A 57 -15.33 36.96 -11.47
CA TRP A 57 -14.13 37.73 -11.14
C TRP A 57 -13.36 37.10 -9.99
N PHE A 58 -12.02 37.11 -10.09
CA PHE A 58 -11.09 36.70 -9.06
C PHE A 58 -10.27 37.90 -8.56
N GLU A 59 -9.65 37.75 -7.38
CA GLU A 59 -8.65 38.72 -6.92
C GLU A 59 -7.51 38.85 -7.96
N PRO A 60 -7.06 40.09 -8.27
CA PRO A 60 -6.20 40.34 -9.41
C PRO A 60 -4.78 39.79 -9.19
N LEU A 61 -4.48 38.70 -9.90
CA LEU A 61 -3.14 38.13 -10.10
C LEU A 61 -2.87 37.97 -11.62
N ASN A 62 -2.39 36.81 -12.06
CA ASN A 62 -2.17 36.50 -13.48
C ASN A 62 -3.29 35.64 -14.10
N LEU A 63 -4.33 35.31 -13.33
CA LEU A 63 -5.65 34.88 -13.77
C LEU A 63 -6.68 35.67 -12.97
N SER A 64 -7.49 36.47 -13.66
CA SER A 64 -8.37 37.46 -13.02
C SER A 64 -9.84 37.16 -13.19
N CYS A 65 -10.21 36.21 -14.06
CA CYS A 65 -11.60 35.81 -14.24
C CYS A 65 -11.75 34.42 -14.85
N GLN A 66 -12.92 33.83 -14.64
CA GLN A 66 -13.41 32.64 -15.31
C GLN A 66 -14.58 32.98 -16.24
N LEU A 67 -14.57 32.43 -17.44
CA LEU A 67 -15.68 32.50 -18.39
C LEU A 67 -16.39 31.15 -18.42
N ASN A 68 -17.65 31.14 -18.02
CA ASN A 68 -18.52 29.99 -18.14
C ASN A 68 -19.41 30.19 -19.36
N VAL A 69 -19.08 29.51 -20.45
CA VAL A 69 -19.83 29.61 -21.70
C VAL A 69 -20.77 28.42 -21.83
N TYR A 70 -22.03 28.68 -22.11
CA TYR A 70 -23.02 27.67 -22.45
C TYR A 70 -23.49 27.88 -23.89
N ALA A 71 -23.24 26.90 -24.75
CA ALA A 71 -23.84 26.81 -26.07
C ALA A 71 -25.11 25.98 -25.97
N GLY A 72 -26.26 26.61 -26.22
CA GLY A 72 -27.57 25.99 -26.21
C GLY A 72 -27.76 24.95 -27.32
N PRO A 73 -28.86 24.19 -27.28
CA PRO A 73 -29.14 23.12 -28.24
C PRO A 73 -29.33 23.61 -29.69
N ASP A 74 -29.58 24.91 -29.88
CA ASP A 74 -29.77 25.54 -31.19
C ASP A 74 -28.45 25.90 -31.89
N VAL A 75 -27.31 25.73 -31.22
CA VAL A 75 -25.97 25.89 -31.81
C VAL A 75 -25.55 24.58 -32.49
N PRO A 76 -25.48 24.53 -33.84
CA PRO A 76 -25.15 23.31 -34.55
C PRO A 76 -23.66 22.97 -34.42
N ASP A 77 -23.35 21.75 -34.00
CA ASP A 77 -21.99 21.20 -33.86
C ASP A 77 -21.04 22.13 -33.08
N PRO A 78 -21.31 22.38 -31.79
CA PRO A 78 -20.57 23.36 -31.02
C PRO A 78 -19.08 22.98 -30.95
N PRO A 79 -18.16 23.91 -31.30
CA PRO A 79 -16.76 23.61 -31.55
C PRO A 79 -16.04 23.04 -30.32
N PRO A 80 -14.92 22.30 -30.50
CA PRO A 80 -14.09 21.86 -29.39
C PRO A 80 -13.63 23.04 -28.52
N ALA A 81 -13.49 22.82 -27.20
CA ALA A 81 -13.06 23.84 -26.25
C ALA A 81 -11.74 24.52 -26.67
N GLU A 82 -10.80 23.78 -27.27
CA GLU A 82 -9.54 24.35 -27.80
C GLU A 82 -9.75 25.37 -28.92
N THR A 83 -10.72 25.12 -29.80
CA THR A 83 -11.06 26.04 -30.90
C THR A 83 -11.61 27.34 -30.33
N VAL A 84 -12.51 27.23 -29.34
CA VAL A 84 -13.06 28.38 -28.62
C VAL A 84 -11.97 29.13 -27.86
N ALA A 85 -11.12 28.44 -27.12
CA ALA A 85 -10.02 29.04 -26.36
C ALA A 85 -9.01 29.78 -27.24
N ARG A 86 -8.67 29.24 -28.42
CA ARG A 86 -7.80 29.93 -29.40
C ARG A 86 -8.45 31.17 -29.98
N ALA A 87 -9.76 31.13 -30.25
CA ALA A 87 -10.50 32.29 -30.74
C ALA A 87 -10.57 33.38 -29.66
N LEU A 88 -10.89 33.00 -28.42
CA LEU A 88 -10.90 33.89 -27.26
C LEU A 88 -9.52 34.52 -27.03
N ALA A 89 -8.45 33.73 -27.03
CA ALA A 89 -7.11 34.26 -26.78
C ALA A 89 -6.66 35.32 -27.81
N ARG A 90 -7.01 35.11 -29.09
CA ARG A 90 -6.73 36.07 -30.15
C ARG A 90 -7.64 37.29 -30.09
N GLY A 91 -8.93 37.06 -29.90
CA GLY A 91 -9.96 38.10 -29.95
C GLY A 91 -9.90 39.05 -28.77
N LEU A 92 -9.49 38.55 -27.60
CA LEU A 92 -9.38 39.31 -26.36
C LEU A 92 -7.96 39.83 -26.11
N ASP A 93 -7.00 39.51 -26.97
CA ASP A 93 -5.56 39.80 -26.81
C ASP A 93 -5.01 39.43 -25.42
N THR A 94 -5.51 38.33 -24.85
CA THR A 94 -5.07 37.82 -23.55
C THR A 94 -4.95 36.29 -23.58
N ALA A 95 -4.24 35.73 -22.61
CA ALA A 95 -4.11 34.28 -22.54
C ALA A 95 -5.36 33.62 -21.94
N VAL A 96 -5.73 32.47 -22.51
CA VAL A 96 -6.94 31.72 -22.14
C VAL A 96 -6.56 30.28 -21.83
N LEU A 97 -7.04 29.75 -20.72
CA LEU A 97 -6.74 28.41 -20.23
C LEU A 97 -8.02 27.57 -20.19
N ILE A 98 -7.90 26.29 -20.50
CA ILE A 98 -8.94 25.27 -20.28
C ILE A 98 -8.36 24.10 -19.49
N ASP A 99 -9.19 23.38 -18.76
CA ASP A 99 -8.77 22.15 -18.07
C ASP A 99 -8.14 21.17 -19.05
N HIS A 100 -7.04 20.54 -18.63
CA HIS A 100 -6.42 19.48 -19.40
C HIS A 100 -7.27 18.21 -19.26
N ALA A 101 -7.93 17.82 -20.34
CA ALA A 101 -8.93 16.74 -20.36
C ALA A 101 -8.46 15.39 -19.79
N ALA A 102 -7.15 15.13 -19.76
CA ALA A 102 -6.56 13.92 -19.20
C ALA A 102 -5.86 14.11 -17.85
N LEU A 103 -5.59 15.35 -17.42
CA LEU A 103 -4.79 15.66 -16.24
C LEU A 103 -5.46 16.82 -15.49
N PRO A 104 -6.38 16.55 -14.56
CA PRO A 104 -7.28 17.57 -14.00
C PRO A 104 -6.57 18.70 -13.23
N TRP A 105 -5.28 18.55 -12.93
CA TRP A 105 -4.44 19.55 -12.26
C TRP A 105 -3.58 20.41 -13.22
N LEU A 106 -3.73 20.23 -14.54
CA LEU A 106 -3.06 21.04 -15.56
C LEU A 106 -4.06 21.76 -16.45
N TYR A 107 -3.60 22.85 -17.04
CA TYR A 107 -4.36 23.66 -17.96
C TYR A 107 -3.65 23.78 -19.30
N HIS A 108 -4.43 23.73 -20.38
CA HIS A 108 -3.93 24.05 -21.71
C HIS A 108 -4.10 25.55 -21.94
N ALA A 109 -2.99 26.28 -22.01
CA ALA A 109 -2.94 27.73 -22.15
C ALA A 109 -2.74 28.13 -23.62
N PHE A 110 -3.58 29.02 -24.11
CA PHE A 110 -3.54 29.58 -25.45
C PHE A 110 -3.15 31.04 -25.39
N THR A 111 -2.23 31.44 -26.26
CA THR A 111 -1.68 32.80 -26.29
C THR A 111 -2.28 33.61 -27.44
N PRO A 112 -2.33 34.95 -27.33
CA PRO A 112 -2.84 35.83 -28.41
C PRO A 112 -2.09 35.67 -29.73
N GLY A 113 -0.78 35.40 -29.67
CA GLY A 113 0.06 35.14 -30.84
C GLY A 113 -0.21 33.81 -31.55
N GLY A 114 -1.19 33.02 -31.08
CA GLY A 114 -1.57 31.73 -31.67
C GLY A 114 -0.77 30.53 -31.18
N GLY A 115 0.23 30.73 -30.31
CA GLY A 115 0.93 29.65 -29.61
C GLY A 115 0.06 29.02 -28.52
N SER A 116 0.36 27.78 -28.15
CA SER A 116 -0.23 27.10 -27.00
C SER A 116 0.85 26.44 -26.14
N THR A 117 0.58 26.29 -24.85
CA THR A 117 1.49 25.73 -23.86
C THR A 117 0.70 25.04 -22.74
N ILE A 118 1.37 24.29 -21.89
CA ILE A 118 0.76 23.73 -20.67
C ILE A 118 1.12 24.63 -19.48
N ALA A 119 0.16 24.84 -18.58
CA ALA A 119 0.29 25.66 -17.38
C ALA A 119 -0.26 24.93 -16.15
N SER A 120 0.29 25.24 -14.98
CA SER A 120 -0.27 24.84 -13.68
C SER A 120 -0.87 26.06 -12.99
N VAL A 121 -2.03 25.89 -12.38
CA VAL A 121 -2.78 26.94 -11.67
C VAL A 121 -2.93 26.55 -10.21
N GLU A 122 -2.47 27.41 -9.32
CA GLU A 122 -2.65 27.29 -7.87
C GLU A 122 -3.88 28.12 -7.46
N HIS A 123 -4.70 27.54 -6.59
CA HIS A 123 -5.80 28.21 -5.94
C HIS A 123 -5.30 28.71 -4.59
N LEU A 124 -5.40 30.02 -4.36
CA LEU A 124 -5.03 30.65 -3.10
C LEU A 124 -6.31 31.01 -2.35
N ASP A 125 -6.31 30.72 -1.06
CA ASP A 125 -7.37 31.18 -0.15
C ASP A 125 -7.42 32.72 -0.21
N GLY A 126 -8.61 33.28 -0.44
CA GLY A 126 -8.81 34.72 -0.46
C GLY A 126 -8.59 35.30 0.94
N GLU A 127 -7.99 36.50 1.02
CA GLU A 127 -8.16 37.31 2.22
C GLU A 127 -9.52 38.03 2.13
N ASP A 128 -10.29 38.01 3.21
CA ASP A 128 -11.56 38.75 3.36
C ASP A 128 -11.32 40.26 3.13
N LEU A 129 -11.41 40.69 1.88
CA LEU A 129 -11.47 42.09 1.49
C LEU A 129 -12.91 42.36 1.05
N ASP A 130 -13.58 43.25 1.78
CA ASP A 130 -14.96 43.68 1.56
C ASP A 130 -16.08 42.66 1.87
N GLY A 131 -15.76 41.51 2.46
CA GLY A 131 -16.75 40.54 2.97
C GLY A 131 -17.31 39.58 1.92
N GLU A 132 -16.67 39.50 0.76
CA GLU A 132 -16.87 38.45 -0.25
C GLU A 132 -15.58 37.62 -0.38
N ASP A 133 -15.67 36.33 -0.08
CA ASP A 133 -14.57 35.39 -0.24
C ASP A 133 -14.34 35.13 -1.74
N ARG A 134 -13.37 35.83 -2.35
CA ARG A 134 -13.02 35.69 -3.77
C ARG A 134 -11.72 34.90 -3.90
N PRO A 135 -11.73 33.71 -4.53
CA PRO A 135 -10.53 32.93 -4.67
C PRO A 135 -9.52 33.65 -5.57
N ALA A 136 -8.24 33.62 -5.19
CA ALA A 136 -7.16 34.14 -6.03
C ALA A 136 -6.56 32.98 -6.83
N LEU A 137 -6.47 33.12 -8.15
CA LEU A 137 -5.86 32.10 -9.01
C LEU A 137 -4.52 32.58 -9.54
N ARG A 138 -3.51 31.73 -9.43
CA ARG A 138 -2.16 32.03 -9.91
C ARG A 138 -1.63 30.95 -10.82
N VAL A 139 -1.23 31.31 -12.04
CA VAL A 139 -0.32 30.49 -12.84
C VAL A 139 1.03 30.42 -12.14
N THR A 140 1.39 29.23 -11.67
CA THR A 140 2.64 29.01 -10.95
C THR A 140 3.79 28.69 -11.89
N THR A 141 3.52 27.93 -12.97
CA THR A 141 4.53 27.46 -13.95
C THR A 141 3.94 27.28 -15.34
N THR A 142 4.79 27.34 -16.38
CA THR A 142 4.42 27.11 -17.79
C THR A 142 5.48 26.27 -18.52
N GLN A 143 5.10 25.55 -19.58
CA GLN A 143 6.04 24.74 -20.39
C GLN A 143 7.08 25.59 -21.14
N ALA A 144 6.76 26.84 -21.48
CA ALA A 144 7.67 27.81 -22.06
C ALA A 144 7.42 29.18 -21.42
N GLY A 145 8.44 30.04 -21.31
CA GLY A 145 8.23 31.42 -20.87
C GLY A 145 7.24 32.12 -21.80
N VAL A 146 6.10 32.54 -21.25
CA VAL A 146 5.03 33.21 -22.00
C VAL A 146 4.89 34.63 -21.48
N ALA A 147 5.06 35.62 -22.34
CA ALA A 147 5.04 37.04 -21.98
C ALA A 147 3.72 37.49 -21.32
N ALA A 148 2.62 36.79 -21.58
CA ALA A 148 1.31 37.07 -20.99
C ALA A 148 1.17 36.68 -19.51
N PHE A 149 2.14 35.97 -18.92
CA PHE A 149 2.13 35.55 -17.51
C PHE A 149 3.38 36.04 -16.75
N PRO A 150 3.57 37.37 -16.59
CA PRO A 150 4.83 37.96 -16.11
C PRO A 150 5.18 37.59 -14.66
N ASP A 151 4.17 37.37 -13.81
CA ASP A 151 4.35 37.04 -12.37
C ASP A 151 4.40 35.54 -12.09
N ALA A 152 4.32 34.69 -13.12
CA ALA A 152 4.52 33.26 -12.98
C ALA A 152 6.01 32.96 -12.73
N ALA A 153 6.32 32.05 -11.81
CA ALA A 153 7.68 31.54 -11.69
C ALA A 153 7.97 30.68 -12.92
N VAL A 154 8.66 31.24 -13.93
CA VAL A 154 8.96 30.53 -15.18
C VAL A 154 10.07 29.49 -14.93
N SER A 155 9.71 28.38 -14.31
CA SER A 155 10.43 27.11 -14.47
C SER A 155 9.72 26.35 -15.59
N GLY A 156 10.38 26.17 -16.73
CA GLY A 156 9.81 25.40 -17.84
C GLY A 156 9.34 24.03 -17.36
N LEU A 157 8.11 23.63 -17.74
CA LEU A 157 7.68 22.24 -17.57
C LEU A 157 8.68 21.32 -18.29
N PRO A 158 9.16 20.21 -17.67
CA PRO A 158 10.19 19.37 -18.20
C PRO A 158 9.70 18.82 -19.52
N GLU A 159 10.67 18.51 -20.38
CA GLU A 159 10.47 17.96 -21.72
C GLU A 159 9.49 16.78 -21.73
N ALA A 160 9.46 16.08 -20.61
CA ALA A 160 8.50 15.12 -20.15
C ALA A 160 7.00 15.49 -20.31
N VAL A 161 6.49 16.53 -19.63
CA VAL A 161 5.06 16.93 -19.69
C VAL A 161 4.61 17.28 -21.12
N ARG A 162 5.57 17.63 -22.00
CA ARG A 162 5.34 17.91 -23.42
C ARG A 162 4.98 16.69 -24.26
N ALA A 163 5.22 15.47 -23.74
CA ALA A 163 5.18 14.21 -24.48
C ALA A 163 3.98 13.33 -24.15
N VAL A 164 3.10 13.72 -23.21
CA VAL A 164 1.89 12.95 -22.89
C VAL A 164 0.97 12.93 -24.13
N PRO A 165 0.79 11.78 -24.80
CA PRO A 165 -0.02 11.71 -26.02
C PRO A 165 -1.51 11.92 -25.71
N PHE A 166 -2.36 11.96 -26.74
CA PHE A 166 -3.80 11.77 -26.56
C PHE A 166 -4.12 10.28 -26.62
N ALA A 167 -5.13 9.83 -25.87
CA ALA A 167 -5.66 8.48 -26.04
C ALA A 167 -6.09 8.27 -27.50
N PRO A 168 -5.53 7.29 -28.23
CA PRO A 168 -5.97 6.99 -29.59
C PRO A 168 -7.47 6.67 -29.56
N ARG A 169 -8.24 7.26 -30.48
CA ARG A 169 -9.69 7.04 -30.57
C ARG A 169 -10.00 5.54 -30.55
N GLY A 170 -10.86 5.11 -29.62
CA GLY A 170 -11.27 3.72 -29.45
C GLY A 170 -10.46 2.92 -28.41
N THR A 171 -9.49 3.54 -27.74
CA THR A 171 -8.80 2.94 -26.59
C THR A 171 -9.59 3.23 -25.32
N ASP A 172 -9.76 2.23 -24.45
CA ASP A 172 -10.33 2.47 -23.12
C ASP A 172 -9.42 3.48 -22.38
N PRO A 173 -9.97 4.61 -21.91
CA PRO A 173 -9.18 5.66 -21.25
C PRO A 173 -8.33 5.13 -20.09
N ARG A 174 -8.81 4.09 -19.38
CA ARG A 174 -8.11 3.46 -18.25
C ARG A 174 -6.84 2.73 -18.70
N LEU A 175 -6.90 1.98 -19.79
CA LEU A 175 -5.74 1.30 -20.37
C LEU A 175 -4.71 2.29 -20.92
N TRP A 176 -5.20 3.40 -21.48
CA TRP A 176 -4.34 4.42 -22.03
C TRP A 176 -3.58 5.19 -20.93
N ALA A 177 -4.27 5.61 -19.87
CA ALA A 177 -3.65 6.26 -18.71
C ALA A 177 -2.56 5.37 -18.10
N TRP A 178 -2.82 4.06 -18.05
CA TRP A 178 -1.86 3.08 -17.56
C TRP A 178 -0.64 2.93 -18.48
N THR A 179 -0.86 2.89 -19.79
CA THR A 179 0.22 2.87 -20.79
C THR A 179 1.14 4.08 -20.66
N ASP A 180 0.57 5.24 -20.37
CA ASP A 180 1.28 6.51 -20.29
C ASP A 180 2.16 6.58 -19.03
N LEU A 181 1.68 6.14 -17.86
CA LEU A 181 2.52 6.01 -16.67
C LEU A 181 3.74 5.12 -16.92
N ILE A 182 3.52 3.93 -17.48
CA ILE A 182 4.60 2.97 -17.76
C ILE A 182 5.61 3.57 -18.74
N GLY A 183 5.13 4.31 -19.75
CA GLY A 183 5.99 5.04 -20.68
C GLY A 183 6.88 6.07 -19.96
N ARG A 184 6.35 6.82 -18.99
CA ARG A 184 7.14 7.75 -18.16
C ARG A 184 8.22 7.03 -17.35
N MET A 185 7.89 5.86 -16.80
CA MET A 185 8.81 5.02 -16.03
C MET A 185 9.90 4.41 -16.91
N GLU A 186 9.58 3.90 -18.09
CA GLU A 186 10.61 3.37 -18.99
C GLU A 186 11.56 4.47 -19.49
N ALA A 187 11.09 5.72 -19.54
CA ALA A 187 11.84 6.87 -20.04
C ALA A 187 12.78 7.55 -19.04
N GLY A 188 12.90 7.10 -17.79
CA GLY A 188 13.90 7.67 -16.87
C GLY A 188 13.49 8.98 -16.18
N TRP A 189 12.21 9.38 -16.23
CA TRP A 189 11.81 10.71 -15.75
C TRP A 189 11.96 10.86 -14.24
N ALA A 190 12.78 11.81 -13.78
CA ALA A 190 12.89 12.16 -12.36
C ALA A 190 11.62 12.88 -11.86
N PRO A 191 11.24 12.77 -10.57
CA PRO A 191 10.13 13.53 -10.05
C PRO A 191 10.66 14.95 -9.86
N LEU A 192 10.25 15.86 -10.74
CA LEU A 192 10.33 17.28 -10.42
C LEU A 192 9.24 17.58 -9.38
N ARG A 193 9.20 18.81 -8.85
CA ARG A 193 8.31 19.26 -7.75
C ARG A 193 6.79 19.06 -7.97
N TRP A 194 6.36 18.35 -9.01
CA TRP A 194 5.00 18.35 -9.55
C TRP A 194 4.44 16.95 -9.87
N TYR A 195 5.23 15.88 -9.72
CA TYR A 195 4.70 14.50 -9.68
C TYR A 195 5.13 13.91 -8.34
N GLY A 196 4.29 14.18 -7.34
CA GLY A 196 4.54 13.82 -5.96
C GLY A 196 4.15 12.38 -5.63
N PRO A 197 4.52 11.89 -4.43
CA PRO A 197 4.13 10.57 -3.95
C PRO A 197 2.61 10.32 -3.99
N ASP A 198 1.81 11.35 -3.73
CA ASP A 198 0.34 11.24 -3.66
C ASP A 198 -0.28 10.95 -5.04
N MET A 199 0.15 11.66 -6.09
CA MET A 199 -0.32 11.41 -7.45
C MET A 199 0.13 10.04 -7.98
N TYR A 200 1.32 9.60 -7.58
CA TYR A 200 1.77 8.25 -7.88
C TYR A 200 0.90 7.19 -7.19
N ALA A 201 0.53 7.42 -5.92
CA ALA A 201 -0.37 6.55 -5.19
C ALA A 201 -1.75 6.48 -5.88
N GLU A 202 -2.29 7.62 -6.33
CA GLU A 202 -3.55 7.67 -7.09
C GLU A 202 -3.48 6.87 -8.40
N ASP A 203 -2.38 6.96 -9.15
CA ASP A 203 -2.17 6.16 -10.37
C ASP A 203 -2.07 4.65 -10.07
N LEU A 204 -1.52 4.27 -8.90
CA LEU A 204 -1.47 2.88 -8.45
C LEU A 204 -2.86 2.37 -8.02
N ASP A 205 -3.63 3.20 -7.31
CA ASP A 205 -5.00 2.88 -6.90
C ASP A 205 -5.91 2.74 -8.13
N ALA A 206 -5.73 3.60 -9.14
CA ALA A 206 -6.43 3.50 -10.41
C ALA A 206 -6.10 2.18 -11.15
N ARG A 207 -4.86 1.67 -11.05
CA ARG A 207 -4.51 0.34 -11.56
C ARG A 207 -5.20 -0.76 -10.76
N ASP A 208 -5.20 -0.69 -9.43
CA ASP A 208 -5.90 -1.69 -8.60
C ASP A 208 -7.39 -1.74 -8.91
N ALA A 209 -8.01 -0.59 -9.18
CA ALA A 209 -9.41 -0.55 -9.61
C ALA A 209 -9.66 -1.21 -10.98
N LEU A 210 -8.63 -1.43 -11.81
CA LEU A 210 -8.76 -2.23 -13.04
C LEU A 210 -8.80 -3.72 -12.75
N LEU A 211 -8.12 -4.17 -11.70
CA LEU A 211 -8.11 -5.56 -11.20
C LEU A 211 -9.42 -5.82 -10.43
N GLY A 212 -10.45 -6.26 -11.15
CA GLY A 212 -11.84 -6.35 -10.65
C GLY A 212 -12.83 -5.54 -11.49
N SER A 213 -12.36 -4.90 -12.57
CA SER A 213 -13.21 -4.25 -13.57
C SER A 213 -13.61 -5.19 -14.71
N ASP A 214 -14.43 -4.69 -15.62
CA ASP A 214 -14.80 -5.36 -16.87
C ASP A 214 -13.63 -5.62 -17.85
N LEU A 215 -12.45 -5.06 -17.56
CA LEU A 215 -11.22 -5.25 -18.35
C LEU A 215 -10.33 -6.38 -17.81
N GLU A 216 -10.72 -7.05 -16.72
CA GLU A 216 -9.98 -8.17 -16.17
C GLU A 216 -9.91 -9.33 -17.19
N GLY A 217 -8.69 -9.78 -17.51
CA GLY A 217 -8.42 -10.74 -18.59
C GLY A 217 -8.30 -10.14 -20.00
N ASP A 218 -8.33 -8.81 -20.16
CA ASP A 218 -7.96 -8.18 -21.44
C ASP A 218 -6.44 -8.34 -21.68
N PRO A 219 -6.00 -8.97 -22.79
CA PRO A 219 -4.59 -9.19 -23.07
C PRO A 219 -3.75 -7.90 -23.12
N ARG A 220 -4.38 -6.76 -23.41
CA ARG A 220 -3.71 -5.44 -23.40
C ARG A 220 -3.41 -4.99 -21.97
N LEU A 221 -4.32 -5.24 -21.02
CA LEU A 221 -4.10 -4.93 -19.61
C LEU A 221 -2.98 -5.80 -19.05
N GLU A 222 -3.00 -7.11 -19.36
CA GLU A 222 -1.94 -8.05 -18.95
C GLU A 222 -0.56 -7.64 -19.48
N ALA A 223 -0.49 -7.23 -20.75
CA ALA A 223 0.76 -6.77 -21.37
C ALA A 223 1.29 -5.46 -20.74
N LEU A 224 0.38 -4.56 -20.34
CA LEU A 224 0.75 -3.33 -19.65
C LEU A 224 1.23 -3.61 -18.22
N ASP A 225 0.54 -4.46 -17.48
CA ASP A 225 0.99 -4.87 -16.15
C ASP A 225 2.39 -5.51 -16.20
N ALA A 226 2.63 -6.42 -17.15
CA ALA A 226 3.95 -7.02 -17.34
C ALA A 226 5.07 -5.99 -17.62
N ARG A 227 4.78 -4.94 -18.39
CA ARG A 227 5.75 -3.85 -18.65
C ARG A 227 5.99 -2.98 -17.43
N PHE A 228 4.94 -2.59 -16.71
CA PHE A 228 5.05 -1.86 -15.44
C PHE A 228 5.98 -2.62 -14.47
N ARG A 229 5.72 -3.92 -14.33
CA ARG A 229 6.48 -4.83 -13.49
C ARG A 229 7.98 -4.90 -13.84
N ALA A 230 8.33 -4.76 -15.12
CA ALA A 230 9.71 -4.74 -15.60
C ALA A 230 10.41 -3.38 -15.41
N ALA A 231 9.65 -2.29 -15.30
CA ALA A 231 10.18 -0.94 -15.10
C ALA A 231 10.41 -0.58 -13.62
N THR A 232 9.78 -1.31 -12.69
CA THR A 232 9.96 -1.22 -11.23
C THR A 232 11.06 -2.15 -10.72
N VAL A 233 11.85 -1.75 -9.71
CA VAL A 233 12.72 -2.68 -8.96
C VAL A 233 11.89 -3.30 -7.83
N ASP A 234 12.12 -4.58 -7.56
CA ASP A 234 11.49 -5.29 -6.46
C ASP A 234 12.13 -4.85 -5.13
N ASP A 235 11.45 -3.98 -4.39
CA ASP A 235 11.91 -3.46 -3.10
C ASP A 235 10.90 -3.63 -1.96
N GLY A 236 9.87 -4.46 -2.18
CA GLY A 236 8.90 -4.81 -1.14
C GLY A 236 8.13 -3.60 -0.55
N GLY A 237 8.07 -2.46 -1.26
CA GLY A 237 7.24 -1.32 -0.88
C GLY A 237 7.85 -0.35 0.14
N HIS A 238 9.17 -0.36 0.36
CA HIS A 238 9.82 0.61 1.24
C HIS A 238 10.23 1.88 0.47
N GLU A 239 10.03 3.06 1.07
CA GLU A 239 10.69 4.28 0.60
C GLU A 239 12.21 4.16 0.85
N LEU A 240 12.99 3.98 -0.21
CA LEU A 240 14.45 4.05 -0.10
C LEU A 240 14.86 5.53 0.03
N GLY A 241 15.34 5.90 1.22
CA GLY A 241 15.85 7.24 1.55
C GLY A 241 17.17 7.61 0.86
N ALA A 242 17.27 7.41 -0.46
CA ALA A 242 18.45 7.71 -1.26
C ALA A 242 18.20 8.87 -2.25
N ASP A 243 19.29 9.56 -2.59
CA ASP A 243 19.34 10.78 -3.39
C ASP A 243 18.68 10.60 -4.79
N PRO A 244 17.59 11.34 -5.10
CA PRO A 244 16.89 11.31 -6.39
C PRO A 244 17.77 11.65 -7.60
N ALA A 245 18.99 12.18 -7.38
CA ALA A 245 19.96 12.46 -8.43
C ALA A 245 20.64 11.20 -9.01
N THR A 246 20.50 10.02 -8.39
CA THR A 246 21.28 8.82 -8.74
C THR A 246 20.47 7.58 -9.11
N ALA A 247 19.16 7.53 -8.82
CA ALA A 247 18.25 6.46 -9.23
C ALA A 247 16.84 7.00 -9.56
N PRO A 248 16.14 6.48 -10.59
CA PRO A 248 14.77 6.92 -10.89
C PRO A 248 13.78 6.55 -9.78
N TRP A 249 13.00 7.52 -9.30
CA TRP A 249 12.07 7.41 -8.17
C TRP A 249 11.00 6.33 -8.27
N TYR A 250 10.53 6.02 -9.48
CA TYR A 250 9.52 5.00 -9.75
C TYR A 250 10.11 3.58 -9.81
N ARG A 251 11.45 3.45 -9.75
CA ARG A 251 12.08 2.14 -9.53
C ARG A 251 11.79 1.61 -8.12
N LEU A 252 11.14 2.39 -7.27
CA LEU A 252 11.09 2.14 -5.83
C LEU A 252 9.73 1.69 -5.29
N ARG A 253 8.73 1.29 -6.11
CA ARG A 253 7.50 0.64 -5.61
C ARG A 253 6.70 -0.14 -6.66
N ARG A 254 6.13 -1.27 -6.21
CA ARG A 254 4.91 -1.92 -6.74
C ARG A 254 3.76 -1.84 -5.70
N PRO A 255 2.50 -2.04 -6.11
CA PRO A 255 1.33 -1.95 -5.23
C PRO A 255 1.27 -3.02 -4.14
N ALA A 256 0.61 -2.69 -3.04
CA ALA A 256 0.43 -3.57 -1.89
C ALA A 256 -1.03 -4.01 -1.76
N VAL A 257 -1.25 -5.33 -1.66
CA VAL A 257 -2.03 -5.91 -0.56
C VAL A 257 -1.41 -7.25 -0.18
N LEU A 258 -0.70 -7.31 0.95
CA LEU A 258 -0.50 -8.54 1.70
C LEU A 258 -0.68 -8.26 3.20
N PRO A 259 -1.34 -9.15 3.95
CA PRO A 259 -1.72 -8.91 5.34
C PRO A 259 -0.54 -8.93 6.35
N TRP A 260 0.72 -9.02 5.90
CA TRP A 260 1.89 -9.05 6.77
C TRP A 260 3.21 -8.71 6.06
N ARG A 261 4.19 -8.26 6.86
CA ARG A 261 5.55 -7.88 6.46
C ARG A 261 6.37 -9.14 6.17
N VAL A 262 6.72 -9.37 4.90
CA VAL A 262 7.66 -10.44 4.54
C VAL A 262 9.03 -9.86 4.24
N LEU A 263 10.02 -10.16 5.08
CA LEU A 263 11.44 -10.09 4.73
C LEU A 263 11.79 -11.47 4.18
N LEU A 264 12.18 -11.50 2.90
CA LEU A 264 12.52 -12.75 2.24
C LEU A 264 13.77 -13.38 2.89
N PRO A 265 13.83 -14.72 2.96
CA PRO A 265 15.05 -15.40 3.36
C PRO A 265 16.18 -15.14 2.35
N ALA A 266 17.42 -15.31 2.81
CA ALA A 266 18.58 -15.18 1.94
C ALA A 266 18.64 -16.27 0.85
N ASP A 267 18.00 -17.42 1.10
CA ASP A 267 17.94 -18.52 0.16
C ASP A 267 16.94 -18.22 -1.00
N PRO A 268 17.40 -18.21 -2.26
CA PRO A 268 16.56 -17.87 -3.40
C PRO A 268 15.46 -18.90 -3.71
N GLU A 269 15.68 -20.18 -3.40
CA GLU A 269 14.68 -21.23 -3.61
C GLU A 269 13.55 -21.06 -2.59
N ALA A 270 13.91 -20.83 -1.33
CA ALA A 270 12.99 -20.57 -0.26
C ALA A 270 12.20 -19.27 -0.48
N ALA A 271 12.86 -18.21 -0.95
CA ALA A 271 12.21 -16.96 -1.35
C ALA A 271 11.21 -17.18 -2.50
N GLY A 272 11.57 -17.97 -3.51
CA GLY A 272 10.69 -18.32 -4.61
C GLY A 272 9.46 -19.11 -4.19
N TRP A 273 9.63 -20.10 -3.30
CA TRP A 273 8.51 -20.86 -2.73
C TRP A 273 7.61 -20.02 -1.83
N LEU A 274 8.19 -19.12 -1.03
CA LEU A 274 7.45 -18.19 -0.20
C LEU A 274 6.63 -17.21 -1.07
N TRP A 275 7.21 -16.73 -2.18
CA TRP A 275 6.48 -15.91 -3.15
C TRP A 275 5.37 -16.67 -3.85
N LYS A 276 5.62 -17.90 -4.26
CA LYS A 276 4.60 -18.75 -4.86
C LYS A 276 3.43 -18.98 -3.88
N TRP A 277 3.71 -19.24 -2.60
CA TRP A 277 2.69 -19.33 -1.56
C TRP A 277 1.91 -18.02 -1.38
N VAL A 278 2.60 -16.87 -1.44
CA VAL A 278 1.98 -15.55 -1.40
C VAL A 278 1.06 -15.31 -2.60
N GLU A 279 1.51 -15.65 -3.81
CA GLU A 279 0.75 -15.51 -5.06
C GLU A 279 -0.48 -16.44 -5.08
N GLU A 280 -0.30 -17.71 -4.68
CA GLU A 280 -1.38 -18.71 -4.60
C GLU A 280 -2.34 -18.44 -3.43
N GLY A 281 -1.86 -17.74 -2.39
CA GLY A 281 -2.65 -17.30 -1.24
C GLY A 281 -3.68 -16.21 -1.58
N ALA A 282 -3.47 -15.45 -2.66
CA ALA A 282 -4.45 -14.49 -3.18
C ALA A 282 -5.69 -15.17 -3.79
N GLU A 283 -5.62 -16.47 -4.13
CA GLU A 283 -6.75 -17.29 -4.58
C GLU A 283 -7.53 -17.95 -3.43
N GLY A 284 -7.23 -17.61 -2.17
CA GLY A 284 -8.14 -17.82 -1.04
C GLY A 284 -8.00 -19.12 -0.25
N LYS A 285 -6.79 -19.71 -0.14
CA LYS A 285 -6.52 -20.75 0.87
C LYS A 285 -5.25 -20.45 1.67
N PRO A 286 -5.37 -19.84 2.87
CA PRO A 286 -4.27 -19.82 3.83
C PRO A 286 -3.93 -21.25 4.25
N GLY A 287 -2.63 -21.55 4.38
CA GLY A 287 -2.14 -22.87 4.76
C GLY A 287 -2.00 -23.91 3.63
N GLY A 288 -1.55 -25.12 3.97
CA GLY A 288 -1.43 -26.25 3.03
C GLY A 288 -0.24 -26.20 2.07
N THR A 289 0.79 -25.41 2.38
CA THR A 289 1.99 -25.30 1.56
C THR A 289 3.08 -26.29 1.97
N ASP A 290 3.98 -26.63 1.05
CA ASP A 290 5.16 -27.47 1.31
C ASP A 290 6.42 -26.62 1.30
N MET A 291 7.00 -26.45 2.49
CA MET A 291 8.25 -25.74 2.75
C MET A 291 9.34 -26.69 3.26
N THR A 292 9.14 -28.00 3.09
CA THR A 292 10.03 -29.05 3.61
C THR A 292 11.46 -28.84 3.13
N GLY A 293 12.40 -28.80 4.07
CA GLY A 293 13.84 -28.68 3.80
C GLY A 293 14.32 -27.32 3.32
N LEU A 294 13.44 -26.32 3.21
CA LEU A 294 13.82 -24.96 2.79
C LEU A 294 14.55 -24.21 3.91
N ASP A 295 15.40 -23.26 3.53
CA ASP A 295 16.03 -22.33 4.48
C ASP A 295 15.30 -20.98 4.52
N LEU A 296 14.46 -20.83 5.54
CA LEU A 296 13.72 -19.61 5.87
C LEU A 296 14.40 -18.83 7.03
N SER A 297 15.68 -19.05 7.28
CA SER A 297 16.39 -18.40 8.39
C SER A 297 16.37 -16.87 8.26
N GLY A 298 16.05 -16.19 9.37
CA GLY A 298 15.95 -14.74 9.44
C GLY A 298 14.75 -14.12 8.71
N ALA A 299 13.89 -14.92 8.07
CA ALA A 299 12.72 -14.41 7.38
C ALA A 299 11.75 -13.71 8.34
N ASP A 300 11.05 -12.68 7.85
CA ASP A 300 9.90 -12.11 8.57
C ASP A 300 8.63 -12.79 8.05
N LEU A 301 7.98 -13.54 8.92
CA LEU A 301 6.74 -14.27 8.67
C LEU A 301 5.68 -13.87 9.71
N THR A 302 5.82 -12.68 10.30
CA THR A 302 4.96 -12.16 11.37
C THR A 302 3.50 -12.20 10.92
N GLY A 303 2.63 -12.85 11.71
CA GLY A 303 1.19 -12.94 11.44
C GLY A 303 0.78 -13.90 10.32
N ALA A 304 1.73 -14.53 9.62
CA ALA A 304 1.43 -15.42 8.51
C ALA A 304 0.57 -16.63 8.92
N ASP A 305 -0.26 -17.11 8.00
CA ASP A 305 -1.07 -18.32 8.19
C ASP A 305 -0.50 -19.52 7.42
N PHE A 306 0.21 -20.38 8.15
CA PHE A 306 0.77 -21.65 7.68
C PHE A 306 -0.02 -22.86 8.18
N SER A 307 -1.29 -22.70 8.53
CA SER A 307 -2.12 -23.80 9.01
C SER A 307 -2.06 -25.02 8.07
N SER A 308 -1.93 -26.23 8.60
CA SER A 308 -1.88 -27.47 7.80
C SER A 308 -0.78 -27.53 6.74
N SER A 309 0.33 -26.81 6.93
CA SER A 309 1.48 -26.81 6.01
C SER A 309 2.56 -27.83 6.41
N LEU A 310 3.53 -28.06 5.54
CA LEU A 310 4.70 -28.92 5.76
C LEU A 310 5.95 -28.05 5.89
N PHE A 311 6.65 -28.19 7.01
CA PHE A 311 7.89 -27.50 7.39
C PHE A 311 8.90 -28.52 7.97
N ILE A 312 8.86 -29.75 7.47
CA ILE A 312 9.75 -30.82 7.94
C ILE A 312 11.18 -30.47 7.53
N ASP A 313 12.14 -30.58 8.45
CA ASP A 313 13.55 -30.25 8.20
C ASP A 313 13.79 -28.79 7.71
N THR A 314 12.83 -27.87 7.90
CA THR A 314 12.93 -26.47 7.45
C THR A 314 13.77 -25.64 8.41
N GLY A 315 14.67 -24.80 7.86
CA GLY A 315 15.43 -23.81 8.63
C GLY A 315 14.59 -22.56 8.89
N LEU A 316 14.39 -22.18 10.15
CA LEU A 316 13.67 -21.00 10.62
C LEU A 316 14.50 -20.23 11.66
N ALA A 317 15.82 -20.44 11.68
CA ALA A 317 16.69 -19.88 12.69
C ALA A 317 16.64 -18.35 12.65
N GLY A 318 16.38 -17.72 13.80
CA GLY A 318 16.26 -16.27 13.92
C GLY A 318 15.08 -15.63 13.16
N ALA A 319 14.12 -16.42 12.64
CA ALA A 319 12.95 -15.88 11.93
C ALA A 319 12.03 -15.06 12.87
N ARG A 320 11.31 -14.09 12.30
CA ARG A 320 10.26 -13.35 13.00
C ARG A 320 8.92 -14.04 12.73
N LEU A 321 8.38 -14.71 13.74
CA LEU A 321 7.19 -15.56 13.71
C LEU A 321 6.09 -15.04 14.67
N ALA A 322 6.15 -13.76 15.05
CA ALA A 322 5.23 -13.22 16.03
C ALA A 322 3.80 -13.29 15.50
N GLY A 323 2.89 -13.89 16.26
CA GLY A 323 1.49 -14.08 15.87
C GLY A 323 1.24 -15.01 14.68
N THR A 324 2.26 -15.72 14.17
CA THR A 324 2.12 -16.67 13.06
C THR A 324 1.24 -17.86 13.45
N CYS A 325 0.41 -18.34 12.52
CA CYS A 325 -0.44 -19.51 12.72
C CYS A 325 0.18 -20.77 12.09
N PHE A 326 0.64 -21.69 12.93
CA PHE A 326 1.11 -23.03 12.59
C PHE A 326 0.10 -24.13 13.00
N HIS A 327 -1.20 -23.82 12.94
CA HIS A 327 -2.23 -24.78 13.35
C HIS A 327 -2.18 -26.05 12.50
N ARG A 328 -1.93 -27.22 13.13
CA ARG A 328 -1.77 -28.53 12.43
C ARG A 328 -0.63 -28.57 11.40
N THR A 329 0.38 -27.72 11.56
CA THR A 329 1.56 -27.72 10.69
C THR A 329 2.55 -28.81 11.13
N TRP A 330 3.21 -29.43 10.17
CA TRP A 330 4.24 -30.44 10.38
C TRP A 330 5.61 -29.77 10.41
N LEU A 331 6.21 -29.63 11.59
CA LEU A 331 7.47 -28.94 11.87
C LEU A 331 8.53 -29.92 12.42
N GLN A 332 8.42 -31.21 12.10
CA GLN A 332 9.36 -32.21 12.62
C GLN A 332 10.78 -31.87 12.18
N ARG A 333 11.72 -31.86 13.13
CA ARG A 333 13.13 -31.50 12.92
C ARG A 333 13.36 -30.11 12.32
N ALA A 334 12.39 -29.20 12.39
CA ALA A 334 12.58 -27.81 11.99
C ALA A 334 13.56 -27.10 12.95
N ASP A 335 14.36 -26.17 12.42
CA ASP A 335 15.27 -25.34 13.22
C ASP A 335 14.65 -23.97 13.49
N LEU A 336 14.04 -23.77 14.65
CA LEU A 336 13.50 -22.48 15.08
C LEU A 336 14.44 -21.77 16.07
N SER A 337 15.73 -22.14 16.12
CA SER A 337 16.65 -21.61 17.11
C SER A 337 16.76 -20.08 17.02
N GLY A 338 16.60 -19.41 18.15
CA GLY A 338 16.63 -17.95 18.26
C GLY A 338 15.49 -17.20 17.55
N ALA A 339 14.47 -17.88 17.02
CA ALA A 339 13.33 -17.23 16.39
C ALA A 339 12.43 -16.49 17.41
N ASP A 340 11.73 -15.45 16.96
CA ASP A 340 10.71 -14.74 17.74
C ASP A 340 9.32 -15.22 17.35
N ALA A 341 8.77 -16.18 18.09
CA ALA A 341 7.44 -16.74 17.92
C ALA A 341 6.44 -16.26 19.00
N THR A 342 6.61 -15.01 19.46
CA THR A 342 5.73 -14.41 20.47
C THR A 342 4.28 -14.45 20.02
N GLY A 343 3.40 -15.02 20.85
CA GLY A 343 1.96 -15.14 20.56
C GLY A 343 1.59 -16.04 19.38
N ALA A 344 2.53 -16.80 18.83
CA ALA A 344 2.25 -17.71 17.72
C ALA A 344 1.31 -18.86 18.12
N CYS A 345 0.56 -19.40 17.16
CA CYS A 345 -0.33 -20.54 17.35
C CYS A 345 0.33 -21.82 16.81
N PHE A 346 0.79 -22.70 17.70
CA PHE A 346 1.28 -24.04 17.41
C PHE A 346 0.26 -25.13 17.80
N ALA A 347 -1.02 -24.77 17.94
CA ALA A 347 -2.03 -25.71 18.38
C ALA A 347 -2.12 -26.91 17.41
N ARG A 348 -1.86 -28.12 17.93
CA ARG A 348 -1.78 -29.39 17.18
C ARG A 348 -0.65 -29.44 16.13
N ALA A 349 0.37 -28.62 16.25
CA ALA A 349 1.56 -28.71 15.40
C ALA A 349 2.44 -29.91 15.82
N GLY A 350 3.12 -30.51 14.84
CA GLY A 350 4.11 -31.58 15.07
C GLY A 350 5.52 -31.01 15.10
N LEU A 351 6.07 -30.76 16.28
CA LEU A 351 7.41 -30.20 16.55
C LEU A 351 8.38 -31.28 17.06
N ASP A 352 8.13 -32.56 16.75
CA ASP A 352 9.01 -33.65 17.19
C ASP A 352 10.44 -33.42 16.69
N GLU A 353 11.40 -33.57 17.60
CA GLU A 353 12.84 -33.38 17.36
C GLU A 353 13.20 -31.97 16.82
N ALA A 354 12.32 -30.97 16.95
CA ALA A 354 12.60 -29.59 16.53
C ALA A 354 13.65 -28.92 17.43
N ASP A 355 14.44 -28.03 16.84
CA ASP A 355 15.37 -27.16 17.57
C ASP A 355 14.69 -25.85 17.94
N LEU A 356 14.44 -25.66 19.23
CA LEU A 356 13.79 -24.50 19.83
C LEU A 356 14.76 -23.72 20.73
N ARG A 357 16.08 -23.89 20.54
CA ARG A 357 17.08 -23.29 21.42
C ARG A 357 17.00 -21.77 21.36
N GLY A 358 16.77 -21.14 22.52
CA GLY A 358 16.67 -19.69 22.61
C GLY A 358 15.47 -19.06 21.89
N THR A 359 14.50 -19.84 21.40
CA THR A 359 13.29 -19.32 20.77
C THR A 359 12.42 -18.55 21.77
N VAL A 360 11.81 -17.46 21.34
CA VAL A 360 10.83 -16.70 22.14
C VAL A 360 9.42 -17.18 21.81
N LEU A 361 8.81 -17.95 22.71
CA LEU A 361 7.45 -18.51 22.63
C LEU A 361 6.52 -17.86 23.67
N ASP A 362 6.81 -16.61 24.04
CA ASP A 362 6.05 -15.89 25.05
C ASP A 362 4.58 -15.74 24.59
N GLY A 363 3.64 -16.16 25.42
CA GLY A 363 2.20 -16.16 25.12
C GLY A 363 1.76 -17.12 24.01
N ALA A 364 2.64 -17.98 23.49
CA ALA A 364 2.30 -18.90 22.40
C ALA A 364 1.24 -19.95 22.82
N ASP A 365 0.44 -20.40 21.85
CA ASP A 365 -0.52 -21.49 22.05
C ASP A 365 0.05 -22.82 21.54
N LEU A 366 0.43 -23.72 22.45
CA LEU A 366 0.97 -25.05 22.20
C LEU A 366 -0.06 -26.15 22.52
N VAL A 367 -1.36 -25.85 22.48
CA VAL A 367 -2.42 -26.82 22.82
C VAL A 367 -2.31 -28.05 21.91
N ARG A 368 -2.08 -29.22 22.52
CA ARG A 368 -1.92 -30.52 21.85
C ARG A 368 -0.81 -30.55 20.79
N ALA A 369 0.21 -29.72 20.92
CA ALA A 369 1.41 -29.83 20.11
C ALA A 369 2.21 -31.10 20.49
N GLU A 370 2.90 -31.68 19.51
CA GLU A 370 3.79 -32.83 19.69
C GLU A 370 5.22 -32.30 19.74
N LEU A 371 5.93 -32.42 20.87
CA LEU A 371 7.31 -31.93 21.05
C LEU A 371 8.24 -33.08 21.47
N TYR A 372 7.99 -34.30 21.00
CA TYR A 372 8.79 -35.45 21.40
C TYR A 372 10.26 -35.22 21.04
N GLY A 373 11.15 -35.26 22.03
CA GLY A 373 12.58 -35.11 21.80
C GLY A 373 13.05 -33.71 21.36
N ALA A 374 12.19 -32.68 21.38
CA ALA A 374 12.57 -31.32 20.98
C ALA A 374 13.63 -30.71 21.93
N ASP A 375 14.49 -29.85 21.38
CA ASP A 375 15.53 -29.12 22.14
C ASP A 375 15.09 -27.69 22.41
N ALA A 376 14.50 -27.43 23.57
CA ALA A 376 14.02 -26.10 23.98
C ALA A 376 14.96 -25.43 24.99
N ARG A 377 16.26 -25.73 24.95
CA ARG A 377 17.23 -25.15 25.88
C ARG A 377 17.28 -23.63 25.75
N GLY A 378 17.15 -22.94 26.89
CA GLY A 378 17.15 -21.47 26.92
C GLY A 378 15.95 -20.79 26.25
N ALA A 379 14.93 -21.54 25.81
CA ALA A 379 13.73 -20.96 25.23
C ALA A 379 12.94 -20.13 26.25
N SER A 380 12.27 -19.06 25.82
CA SER A 380 11.31 -18.31 26.63
C SER A 380 9.90 -18.81 26.34
N LEU A 381 9.18 -19.30 27.33
CA LEU A 381 7.82 -19.85 27.24
C LEU A 381 6.88 -19.08 28.17
N ARG A 382 7.13 -17.78 28.38
CA ARG A 382 6.42 -17.03 29.41
C ARG A 382 4.96 -16.89 29.09
N GLY A 383 4.09 -17.27 30.01
CA GLY A 383 2.64 -17.22 29.78
C GLY A 383 2.13 -18.15 28.67
N ALA A 384 2.95 -19.07 28.15
CA ALA A 384 2.55 -19.99 27.09
C ALA A 384 1.44 -20.95 27.56
N ARG A 385 0.55 -21.32 26.64
CA ARG A 385 -0.55 -22.27 26.87
C ARG A 385 -0.14 -23.65 26.38
N ILE A 386 0.21 -24.55 27.30
CA ILE A 386 0.72 -25.87 26.99
C ILE A 386 -0.27 -26.90 27.55
N LEU A 387 -1.37 -27.14 26.82
CA LEU A 387 -2.46 -28.00 27.28
C LEU A 387 -2.56 -29.26 26.41
N GLY A 388 -2.32 -30.42 27.01
CA GLY A 388 -2.34 -31.71 26.35
C GLY A 388 -1.21 -31.91 25.33
N ALA A 389 -0.15 -31.11 25.44
CA ALA A 389 1.05 -31.24 24.62
C ALA A 389 1.87 -32.46 25.07
N ASP A 390 2.52 -33.11 24.11
CA ASP A 390 3.49 -34.16 24.38
C ASP A 390 4.88 -33.53 24.55
N LEU A 391 5.41 -33.52 25.77
CA LEU A 391 6.77 -33.03 26.08
C LEU A 391 7.72 -34.18 26.44
N HIS A 392 7.42 -35.42 26.04
CA HIS A 392 8.32 -36.52 26.34
C HIS A 392 9.68 -36.29 25.68
N HIS A 393 10.74 -36.45 26.46
CA HIS A 393 12.13 -36.29 26.03
C HIS A 393 12.50 -34.86 25.57
N THR A 394 11.66 -33.85 25.80
CA THR A 394 12.01 -32.46 25.54
C THR A 394 13.08 -31.96 26.52
N ASP A 395 14.09 -31.25 26.03
CA ASP A 395 15.12 -30.61 26.85
C ASP A 395 14.74 -29.16 27.17
N LEU A 396 14.44 -28.86 28.44
CA LEU A 396 14.02 -27.54 28.94
C LEU A 396 15.08 -26.90 29.85
N ARG A 397 16.33 -27.36 29.80
CA ARG A 397 17.43 -26.78 30.57
C ARG A 397 17.62 -25.30 30.23
N GLY A 398 17.63 -24.45 31.25
CA GLY A 398 17.69 -22.99 31.10
C GLY A 398 16.46 -22.31 30.49
N ALA A 399 15.39 -23.03 30.18
CA ALA A 399 14.16 -22.44 29.65
C ALA A 399 13.43 -21.59 30.71
N ASP A 400 12.63 -20.61 30.27
CA ASP A 400 11.79 -19.78 31.13
C ASP A 400 10.31 -20.09 30.95
N LEU A 401 9.75 -20.89 31.85
CA LEU A 401 8.33 -21.28 31.87
C LEU A 401 7.48 -20.35 32.74
N SER A 402 7.97 -19.14 33.05
CA SER A 402 7.28 -18.28 34.03
C SER A 402 5.87 -17.92 33.58
N GLY A 403 4.88 -18.14 34.44
CA GLY A 403 3.47 -17.88 34.13
C GLY A 403 2.83 -18.82 33.12
N ALA A 404 3.55 -19.81 32.58
CA ALA A 404 2.98 -20.77 31.64
C ALA A 404 1.90 -21.64 32.32
N VAL A 405 0.99 -22.17 31.52
CA VAL A 405 -0.10 -23.02 32.00
C VAL A 405 0.03 -24.42 31.40
N LEU A 406 0.28 -25.39 32.26
CA LEU A 406 0.37 -26.81 31.93
C LEU A 406 -0.95 -27.51 32.29
N ARG A 407 -1.55 -28.29 31.40
CA ARG A 407 -2.60 -29.25 31.77
C ARG A 407 -2.49 -30.50 30.95
N GLU A 408 -2.64 -31.66 31.60
CA GLU A 408 -2.72 -32.96 30.92
C GLU A 408 -1.50 -33.28 30.02
N ASN A 409 -0.32 -32.74 30.32
CA ASN A 409 0.88 -32.93 29.51
C ASN A 409 1.68 -34.17 29.93
N GLY A 410 2.21 -34.92 28.95
CA GLY A 410 3.29 -35.87 29.20
C GLY A 410 4.57 -35.11 29.50
N PHE A 411 5.00 -35.08 30.76
CA PHE A 411 6.04 -34.16 31.26
C PHE A 411 7.34 -34.90 31.58
N LYS A 412 7.79 -35.71 30.60
CA LYS A 412 9.05 -36.46 30.70
C LYS A 412 10.22 -35.66 30.15
N VAL A 413 10.44 -34.50 30.77
CA VAL A 413 11.37 -33.47 30.30
C VAL A 413 12.70 -33.51 31.04
N THR A 414 13.72 -32.87 30.47
CA THR A 414 14.99 -32.59 31.15
C THR A 414 15.02 -31.14 31.65
N LEU A 415 15.41 -30.92 32.90
CA LEU A 415 15.46 -29.62 33.57
C LEU A 415 16.85 -29.43 34.20
N ASP A 416 17.25 -28.19 34.49
CA ASP A 416 18.43 -27.91 35.31
C ASP A 416 18.16 -26.77 36.31
N ASP A 417 19.20 -26.39 37.06
CA ASP A 417 19.13 -25.32 38.05
C ASP A 417 18.86 -23.93 37.45
N THR A 418 18.97 -23.78 36.13
CA THR A 418 18.73 -22.52 35.42
C THR A 418 17.34 -22.42 34.80
N THR A 419 16.58 -23.52 34.77
CA THR A 419 15.18 -23.52 34.33
C THR A 419 14.30 -22.72 35.29
N ARG A 420 13.55 -21.74 34.77
CA ARG A 420 12.66 -20.88 35.56
C ARG A 420 11.22 -21.35 35.47
N VAL A 421 10.54 -21.43 36.61
CA VAL A 421 9.15 -21.91 36.72
C VAL A 421 8.26 -21.01 37.58
N ALA A 422 8.65 -19.74 37.74
CA ALA A 422 7.94 -18.79 38.58
C ALA A 422 6.51 -18.53 38.04
N GLY A 423 5.47 -18.81 38.84
CA GLY A 423 4.08 -18.68 38.41
C GLY A 423 3.63 -19.73 37.38
N LEU A 424 4.42 -20.77 37.12
CA LEU A 424 4.00 -21.93 36.32
C LEU A 424 2.81 -22.60 37.03
N THR A 425 1.71 -22.89 36.32
CA THR A 425 0.52 -23.49 36.95
C THR A 425 0.01 -24.74 36.26
N GLY A 426 -0.73 -25.58 37.00
CA GLY A 426 -1.66 -26.55 36.45
C GLY A 426 -1.31 -28.03 36.73
N THR A 427 -1.37 -28.91 35.73
CA THR A 427 -1.21 -30.37 35.92
C THR A 427 -0.27 -31.02 34.91
N VAL A 428 0.50 -32.00 35.39
CA VAL A 428 1.45 -32.76 34.56
C VAL A 428 1.43 -34.25 34.88
N PHE A 429 1.78 -35.08 33.89
CA PHE A 429 2.10 -36.49 34.06
C PHE A 429 3.62 -36.65 33.99
N GLY A 430 4.30 -36.65 35.13
CA GLY A 430 5.76 -36.84 35.20
C GLY A 430 6.21 -38.26 34.82
N PRO A 431 7.50 -38.61 35.01
CA PRO A 431 8.53 -37.89 35.77
C PRO A 431 9.41 -36.99 34.92
N ALA A 432 10.03 -35.95 35.50
CA ALA A 432 11.10 -35.19 34.86
C ALA A 432 12.49 -35.72 35.27
N GLU A 433 13.53 -35.32 34.55
CA GLU A 433 14.94 -35.53 34.91
C GLU A 433 15.57 -34.17 35.21
N HIS A 434 16.16 -34.01 36.38
CA HIS A 434 16.95 -32.84 36.74
C HIS A 434 18.44 -33.12 36.51
N VAL A 435 19.13 -32.18 35.87
CA VAL A 435 20.55 -32.21 35.61
C VAL A 435 21.22 -31.10 36.40
N ALA A 436 22.04 -31.47 37.38
CA ALA A 436 22.81 -30.52 38.17
C ALA A 436 23.97 -29.92 37.35
N ALA A 437 24.54 -28.82 37.84
CA ALA A 437 25.66 -28.14 37.18
C ALA A 437 26.91 -29.02 36.97
N ASP A 438 27.10 -30.06 37.77
CA ASP A 438 28.19 -31.05 37.65
C ASP A 438 27.88 -32.21 36.66
N GLY A 439 26.69 -32.19 36.05
CA GLY A 439 26.21 -33.21 35.12
C GLY A 439 25.45 -34.37 35.77
N THR A 440 25.27 -34.37 37.10
CA THR A 440 24.52 -35.40 37.81
C THR A 440 23.05 -35.37 37.41
N ARG A 441 22.50 -36.54 37.06
CA ARG A 441 21.10 -36.70 36.64
C ARG A 441 20.27 -37.33 37.73
N THR A 442 19.20 -36.66 38.14
CA THR A 442 18.29 -37.09 39.22
C THR A 442 16.85 -37.14 38.71
N PRO A 443 16.14 -38.28 38.82
CA PRO A 443 14.74 -38.32 38.45
C PRO A 443 13.87 -37.56 39.47
N LEU A 444 12.99 -36.70 38.97
CA LEU A 444 11.98 -35.99 39.74
C LEU A 444 10.60 -36.58 39.43
N ALA A 445 10.03 -37.33 40.39
CA ALA A 445 8.73 -37.97 40.26
C ALA A 445 7.81 -37.60 41.42
N GLY A 446 6.50 -37.57 41.16
CA GLY A 446 5.48 -37.32 42.19
C GLY A 446 5.75 -36.03 42.97
N THR A 447 5.77 -36.14 44.30
CA THR A 447 5.96 -35.00 45.21
C THR A 447 7.32 -34.32 45.04
N ALA A 448 8.38 -35.04 44.66
CA ALA A 448 9.69 -34.44 44.45
C ALA A 448 9.68 -33.43 43.30
N LEU A 449 8.91 -33.72 42.24
CA LEU A 449 8.70 -32.79 41.14
C LEU A 449 7.81 -31.61 41.57
N GLU A 450 6.76 -31.85 42.34
CA GLU A 450 5.90 -30.77 42.87
C GLU A 450 6.69 -29.81 43.77
N ASP A 451 7.54 -30.35 44.65
CA ASP A 451 8.35 -29.57 45.58
C ASP A 451 9.43 -28.76 44.84
N TRP A 452 10.05 -29.34 43.81
CA TRP A 452 11.00 -28.63 42.95
C TRP A 452 10.33 -27.44 42.24
N ILE A 453 9.14 -27.66 41.65
CA ILE A 453 8.38 -26.58 40.99
C ILE A 453 7.96 -25.51 42.00
N ARG A 454 7.49 -25.91 43.19
CA ARG A 454 7.08 -24.98 44.25
C ARG A 454 8.24 -24.15 44.78
N ALA A 455 9.42 -24.75 44.93
CA ALA A 455 10.64 -24.04 45.30
C ALA A 455 11.04 -22.98 44.27
N GLY A 456 10.79 -23.27 42.98
CA GLY A 456 10.95 -22.32 41.87
C GLY A 456 9.82 -21.28 41.72
N GLY A 457 8.83 -21.27 42.62
CA GLY A 457 7.73 -20.31 42.62
C GLY A 457 6.53 -20.69 41.75
N GLY A 458 6.44 -21.95 41.30
CA GLY A 458 5.29 -22.47 40.56
C GLY A 458 4.27 -23.20 41.45
N ASP A 459 3.11 -23.52 40.88
CA ASP A 459 2.03 -24.30 41.49
C ASP A 459 1.47 -25.33 40.50
N VAL A 460 2.14 -26.47 40.42
CA VAL A 460 1.77 -27.58 39.55
C VAL A 460 1.49 -28.83 40.37
N ARG A 461 0.42 -29.54 40.01
CA ARG A 461 0.08 -30.85 40.55
C ARG A 461 0.54 -31.97 39.62
N VAL A 462 1.27 -32.93 40.16
CA VAL A 462 1.75 -34.10 39.43
C VAL A 462 0.71 -35.22 39.56
N ILE A 463 0.15 -35.63 38.42
CA ILE A 463 -0.84 -36.70 38.36
C ILE A 463 -0.10 -38.04 38.22
N ALA A 464 -0.41 -38.98 39.12
CA ALA A 464 0.10 -40.34 39.01
C ALA A 464 -0.40 -41.02 37.72
N PRO A 465 0.42 -41.84 37.03
CA PRO A 465 -0.03 -42.60 35.88
C PRO A 465 -1.28 -43.40 36.25
N ARG A 466 -2.36 -43.30 35.47
CA ARG A 466 -3.51 -44.20 35.65
C ARG A 466 -3.00 -45.61 35.35
N GLY A 467 -2.81 -46.41 36.40
CA GLY A 467 -2.49 -47.82 36.24
C GLY A 467 -3.48 -48.45 35.27
N ARG A 468 -2.99 -49.11 34.23
CA ARG A 468 -3.83 -49.99 33.40
C ARG A 468 -4.60 -50.89 34.38
N ARG A 469 -5.93 -50.81 34.39
CA ARG A 469 -6.72 -51.87 35.01
C ARG A 469 -6.31 -53.19 34.32
N PRO A 470 -6.12 -54.27 35.10
CA PRO A 470 -5.58 -55.53 34.60
C PRO A 470 -6.36 -56.10 33.43
#